data_AF-A0A3B9ALT2-F1
#
_entry.id   AF-A0A3B9ALT2-F1
#
_cell.length_a   1.000
_cell.length_b   1.000
_cell.length_c   1.000
_cell.angle_alpha   90.00
_cell.angle_beta   90.00
_cell.angle_gamma   90.00
#
_symmetry.space_group_name_H-M   'P 1'
#
loop_
_entity.id
_entity.type
_entity.pdbx_description
1 polymer ?
#
loop_
_entity_poly.entity_id
_entity_poly.type
_entity_poly.pdbx_seq_one_letter_code
_entity_poly.pdbx_strand_id
1 'polypeptide(L)' 'MDETYTYDAQLVQFLYRELSASDAFETAHLIEENADCSADFNALLFAKAQLPKVQFNPSSAVLQKILQYSAKTALEAQF' A
#
# COMPACT_ATOMS: atom_id res chain seq x y z
N MET A 1 23.29 14.36 14.62
CA MET A 1 22.36 14.76 13.54
C MET A 1 21.81 13.45 13.03
N ASP A 2 20.78 12.91 13.69
CA ASP A 2 20.44 11.47 13.55
C ASP A 2 18.92 11.21 13.43
N GLU A 3 18.08 12.24 13.46
CA GLU A 3 16.62 12.06 13.54
C GLU A 3 15.92 12.05 12.18
N THR A 4 16.50 12.65 11.13
CA THR A 4 15.84 12.78 9.82
C THR A 4 15.73 11.45 9.06
N TYR A 5 16.73 10.56 9.18
CA TYR A 5 16.74 9.29 8.43
C TYR A 5 15.64 8.31 8.88
N THR A 6 15.18 8.41 10.12
CA THR A 6 14.22 7.48 10.71
C THR A 6 12.80 7.73 10.19
N TYR A 7 12.42 9.00 10.02
CA TYR A 7 11.09 9.38 9.53
C TYR A 7 10.91 9.04 8.05
N ASP A 8 11.92 9.32 7.22
CA ASP A 8 11.88 8.96 5.79
C ASP A 8 11.73 7.45 5.59
N ALA A 9 12.48 6.65 6.37
CA ALA A 9 12.38 5.19 6.32
C ALA A 9 10.99 4.70 6.74
N GLN A 10 10.40 5.27 7.80
CA GLN A 10 9.08 4.88 8.29
C GLN A 10 7.95 5.27 7.33
N LEU A 11 8.01 6.43 6.69
CA LEU A 11 7.05 6.84 5.66
C LEU A 11 7.11 5.95 4.42
N VAL A 12 8.32 5.53 4.02
CA VAL A 12 8.49 4.56 2.92
C VAL A 12 7.91 3.20 3.30
N GLN A 13 8.19 2.70 4.50
CA GLN A 13 7.61 1.44 4.99
C GLN A 13 6.08 1.51 5.08
N PHE A 14 5.54 2.64 5.54
CA PHE A 14 4.10 2.89 5.56
C PHE A 14 3.51 2.90 4.14
N LEU A 15 4.17 3.55 3.18
CA LEU A 15 3.77 3.61 1.77
C LEU A 15 3.69 2.21 1.11
N TYR A 16 4.57 1.30 1.48
CA TYR A 16 4.57 -0.09 1.01
C TYR A 16 3.79 -1.07 1.89
N ARG A 17 3.16 -0.60 2.98
CA ARG A 17 2.41 -1.40 3.95
C ARG A 17 3.26 -2.47 4.66
N GLU A 18 4.48 -2.10 5.00
CA GLU A 18 5.45 -2.97 5.67
C GLU A 18 5.50 -2.77 7.19
N LEU A 19 4.75 -1.80 7.71
CA LEU A 19 4.63 -1.54 9.15
C LEU A 19 3.67 -2.51 9.84
N SER A 20 3.90 -2.73 11.13
CA SER A 20 2.95 -3.43 11.99
C SER A 20 1.62 -2.64 12.09
N ALA A 21 0.54 -3.29 12.51
CA ALA A 21 -0.76 -2.63 12.60
C ALA A 21 -0.77 -1.43 13.57
N SER A 22 -0.04 -1.53 14.69
CA SER A 22 0.12 -0.41 15.63
C SER A 22 0.91 0.72 15.01
N ASP A 23 2.05 0.43 14.38
CA ASP A 23 2.93 1.46 13.84
C ASP A 23 2.31 2.15 12.62
N ALA A 24 1.51 1.42 11.82
CA ALA A 24 0.73 1.99 10.74
C ALA A 24 -0.35 2.96 11.25
N PHE A 25 -0.99 2.66 12.38
CA PHE A 25 -1.98 3.55 12.99
C PHE A 25 -1.32 4.84 13.49
N GLU A 26 -0.23 4.73 14.22
CA GLU A 26 0.53 5.89 14.71
C GLU A 26 1.06 6.75 13.55
N THR A 27 1.59 6.11 12.51
CA THR A 27 2.11 6.83 11.33
C THR A 27 0.98 7.54 10.57
N ALA A 28 -0.20 6.92 10.44
CA ALA A 28 -1.36 7.56 9.83
C ALA A 28 -1.82 8.80 10.60
N HIS A 29 -1.84 8.71 11.94
CA HIS A 29 -2.18 9.83 12.80
C HIS A 29 -1.16 10.97 12.67
N LEU A 30 0.13 10.64 12.66
CA LEU A 30 1.21 11.62 12.49
C LEU A 30 1.16 12.34 11.13
N ILE A 31 0.78 11.63 10.05
CA ILE A 31 0.57 12.23 8.71
C ILE A 31 -0.63 13.19 8.71
N GLU A 32 -1.66 12.92 9.51
CA GLU A 32 -2.86 13.75 9.62
C GLU A 32 -2.62 15.02 10.44
N GLU A 33 -1.92 14.91 11.56
CA GLU A 33 -1.69 16.02 12.49
C GLU A 33 -0.54 16.95 12.07
N ASN A 34 0.44 16.44 11.32
CA ASN A 34 1.62 17.20 10.93
C ASN A 34 1.63 17.52 9.42
N ALA A 35 1.48 18.81 9.10
CA ALA A 35 1.45 19.31 7.73
C ALA A 35 2.75 19.05 6.94
N ASP A 36 3.91 19.14 7.58
CA ASP A 36 5.20 18.87 6.94
C ASP A 36 5.31 17.39 6.57
N CYS A 37 4.95 16.51 7.52
CA CYS A 37 4.94 15.06 7.28
C CYS A 37 3.93 14.66 6.20
N SER A 38 2.78 15.34 6.15
CA SER A 38 1.79 15.17 5.09
C SER A 38 2.34 15.55 3.72
N ALA A 39 3.08 16.67 3.63
CA ALA A 39 3.71 17.11 2.40
C ALA A 39 4.75 16.09 1.90
N ASP A 40 5.62 15.60 2.80
CA ASP A 40 6.65 14.61 2.48
C ASP A 40 6.04 13.28 2.01
N PHE A 41 5.00 12.80 2.71
CA PHE A 41 4.28 11.59 2.30
C PHE A 41 3.63 11.75 0.92
N ASN A 42 3.01 12.90 0.64
CA ASN A 42 2.41 13.18 -0.66
C ASN A 42 3.46 13.23 -1.78
N ALA A 43 4.65 13.78 -1.51
CA ALA A 43 5.76 13.78 -2.47
C ALA A 43 6.22 12.34 -2.78
N LEU A 44 6.37 11.49 -1.76
CA LEU A 44 6.71 10.07 -1.92
C LEU A 44 5.62 9.31 -2.69
N LEU A 45 4.35 9.57 -2.40
CA LEU A 45 3.22 8.97 -3.10
C LEU A 45 3.21 9.34 -4.59
N PHE A 46 3.48 10.61 -4.91
CA PHE A 46 3.60 11.08 -6.27
C PHE A 46 4.78 10.40 -7.00
N ALA A 47 5.96 10.35 -6.37
CA ALA A 47 7.13 9.68 -6.93
C ALA A 47 6.86 8.18 -7.21
N LYS A 48 6.21 7.48 -6.27
CA LYS A 48 5.80 6.08 -6.46
C LYS A 48 4.84 5.89 -7.64
N ALA A 49 3.96 6.85 -7.91
CA ALA A 49 3.05 6.79 -9.04
C ALA A 49 3.77 6.89 -10.40
N GLN A 50 4.95 7.50 -10.45
CA GLN A 50 5.79 7.59 -11.65
C GLN A 50 6.60 6.32 -11.92
N LEU A 51 6.71 5.40 -10.96
CA LEU A 51 7.45 4.16 -11.16
C LEU A 51 6.76 3.29 -12.23
N PRO A 52 7.55 2.63 -13.09
CA PRO A 52 6.99 1.79 -14.15
C PRO A 52 6.13 0.68 -13.53
N LYS A 53 4.85 0.69 -13.85
CA LYS A 53 3.94 -0.38 -13.44
C LYS A 53 4.37 -1.65 -14.18
N VAL A 54 4.64 -2.71 -13.42
CA VAL A 54 4.94 -4.01 -13.99
C VAL A 54 3.74 -4.44 -14.84
N GLN A 55 3.97 -4.83 -16.09
CA GLN A 55 2.90 -5.35 -16.93
C GLN A 55 2.54 -6.75 -16.42
N PHE A 56 1.39 -6.85 -15.75
CA PHE A 56 0.85 -8.14 -15.35
C PHE A 56 0.21 -8.80 -16.58
N ASN A 57 0.89 -9.80 -17.14
CA ASN A 57 0.40 -10.58 -18.29
C ASN A 57 0.18 -12.05 -17.88
N PRO A 58 -0.88 -12.36 -17.10
CA PRO A 58 -1.17 -13.71 -16.69
C PRO A 58 -1.64 -14.56 -17.87
N SER A 59 -1.41 -15.87 -17.82
CA SER A 59 -2.02 -16.78 -18.79
C SER A 59 -3.56 -16.75 -18.67
N SER A 60 -4.25 -17.02 -19.78
CA SER A 60 -5.71 -17.13 -19.82
C SER A 60 -6.25 -18.16 -18.81
N ALA A 61 -5.51 -19.25 -18.58
CA ALA A 61 -5.85 -20.27 -17.60
C ALA A 61 -5.85 -19.73 -16.15
N VAL A 62 -4.91 -18.83 -15.81
CA VAL A 62 -4.88 -18.19 -14.48
C VAL A 62 -6.09 -17.27 -14.30
N LEU A 63 -6.43 -16.48 -15.33
CA LEU A 63 -7.62 -15.63 -15.30
C LEU A 63 -8.91 -16.45 -15.09
N GLN A 64 -9.05 -17.58 -15.79
CA GLN A 64 -10.20 -18.46 -15.63
C GLN A 64 -10.29 -19.05 -14.22
N LYS A 65 -9.17 -19.46 -13.62
CA LYS A 65 -9.15 -19.98 -12.25
C LYS A 65 -9.57 -18.93 -11.22
N ILE A 66 -9.12 -17.69 -11.38
CA ILE A 66 -9.52 -16.58 -10.50
C ILE A 66 -11.03 -16.34 -10.63
N LEU A 67 -11.56 -16.23 -11.86
CA LEU A 67 -12.99 -16.02 -12.10
C LEU A 67 -13.85 -17.15 -11.53
N GLN A 68 -13.42 -18.41 -11.68
CA GLN A 68 -14.11 -19.56 -11.11
C GLN A 68 -14.09 -19.56 -9.59
N TYR A 69 -12.96 -19.21 -8.97
CA TYR A 69 -12.87 -19.09 -7.51
C TYR A 69 -13.81 -18.00 -6.99
N SER A 70 -13.76 -16.80 -7.58
CA SER A 70 -14.65 -15.69 -7.21
C SER A 70 -16.13 -16.05 -7.36
N ALA A 71 -16.51 -16.77 -8.43
CA ALA A 71 -17.88 -17.23 -8.62
C ALA A 71 -18.33 -18.24 -7.56
N LYS A 72 -17.44 -19.17 -7.16
CA LYS A 72 -17.73 -20.15 -6.10
C LYS A 72 -17.88 -19.49 -4.73
N THR A 73 -16.97 -18.61 -4.35
CA THR A 73 -17.04 -17.91 -3.06
C THR A 73 -18.22 -16.92 -2.98
N ALA A 74 -18.63 -16.33 -4.10
CA ALA A 74 -19.82 -15.47 -4.15
C ALA A 74 -21.11 -16.26 -3.93
N LEU A 75 -21.16 -17.51 -4.42
CA LEU A 75 -22.28 -18.42 -4.17
C LEU A 75 -22.31 -18.88 -2.71
N GLU A 76 -21.15 -19.22 -2.13
CA GLU A 76 -21.05 -19.63 -0.71
C GLU A 76 -21.39 -18.51 0.28
N ALA A 77 -21.17 -17.24 -0.06
CA ALA A 77 -21.52 -16.11 0.79
C ALA A 77 -23.04 -15.78 0.80
N GLN A 78 -23.84 -16.40 -0.07
CA GLN A 78 -25.29 -16.17 -0.19
C GLN A 78 -26.15 -17.26 0.48
N PHE A 79 -25.55 -18.23 1.17
CA PHE A 79 -26.25 -19.30 1.90
C PHE A 79 -25.95 -19.27 3.40
#